data_AF-A0A5N7IUX8-F1
#
_entry.id   AF-A0A5N7IUX8-F1
#
_cell.length_a   1.000
_cell.length_b   1.000
_cell.length_c   1.000
_cell.angle_alpha   90.00
_cell.angle_beta   90.00
_cell.angle_gamma   90.00
#
_symmetry.space_group_name_H-M   'P 1'
#
loop_
_entity.id
_entity.type
_entity.pdbx_description
1 polymer ?
#
loop_
_entity_poly.entity_id
_entity_poly.type
_entity_poly.pdbx_seq_one_letter_code
_entity_poly.pdbx_strand_id
1 'polypeptide(L)' 'MKKLWADEAWNDYVDWQSQDKKTLKKINQLLKDIDCNGYTGIGKPEPLKYDLIYTL' A
#
# COMPACT_ATOMS: atom_id res chain seq x y z
N MET A 1 8.48 9.61 0.03
CA MET A 1 8.08 9.83 -1.37
C MET A 1 6.69 10.44 -1.45
N LYS A 2 6.29 11.09 -2.58
CA LYS A 2 4.90 11.52 -2.77
C LYS A 2 4.03 10.28 -2.97
N LYS A 3 2.99 10.09 -2.14
CA LYS A 3 2.03 9.00 -2.26
C LYS A 3 0.91 9.43 -3.20
N LEU A 4 0.70 8.68 -4.26
CA LEU A 4 -0.40 8.86 -5.19
C LEU A 4 -1.39 7.73 -4.96
N TRP A 5 -2.67 8.09 -4.90
CA TRP A 5 -3.75 7.15 -4.65
C TRP A 5 -4.69 7.19 -5.85
N ALA A 6 -5.14 6.02 -6.30
CA ALA A 6 -6.37 5.92 -7.08
C ALA A 6 -7.56 6.19 -6.15
N ASP A 7 -8.67 6.70 -6.69
CA ASP A 7 -9.86 7.03 -5.89
C ASP A 7 -10.39 5.82 -5.11
N GLU A 8 -10.40 4.64 -5.74
CA GLU A 8 -10.80 3.37 -5.11
C GLU A 8 -9.91 3.05 -3.90
N ALA A 9 -8.59 3.12 -4.06
CA ALA A 9 -7.64 2.84 -2.99
C ALA A 9 -7.73 3.87 -1.85
N TRP A 10 -8.03 5.12 -2.17
CA TRP A 10 -8.25 6.15 -1.16
C TRP A 10 -9.53 5.91 -0.36
N ASN A 11 -10.62 5.55 -1.02
CA ASN A 11 -11.88 5.21 -0.37
C ASN A 11 -11.72 4.01 0.57
N ASP A 12 -11.08 2.93 0.10
CA ASP A 12 -10.75 1.78 0.96
C ASP A 12 -9.94 2.20 2.19
N TYR A 13 -8.92 3.03 2.00
CA TYR A 13 -8.09 3.53 3.09
C TYR A 13 -8.91 4.34 4.13
N VAL A 14 -9.87 5.16 3.68
CA VAL A 14 -10.77 5.91 4.56
C VAL A 14 -11.72 4.98 5.30
N ASP A 15 -12.29 4.00 4.63
CA ASP A 15 -13.21 3.02 5.24
C ASP A 15 -12.56 2.24 6.37
N TRP A 16 -11.29 1.83 6.18
CA TRP A 16 -10.50 1.14 7.20
C TRP A 16 -10.33 1.94 8.50
N GLN A 17 -10.45 3.28 8.47
CA GLN A 17 -10.34 4.10 9.68
C GLN A 17 -11.49 3.87 10.67
N SER A 18 -12.66 3.51 10.15
CA SER A 18 -13.86 3.25 10.95
C SER A 18 -14.08 1.76 11.20
N GLN A 19 -13.76 0.90 10.23
CA GLN A 19 -14.08 -0.53 10.27
C GLN A 19 -13.04 -1.36 11.04
N ASP A 20 -11.74 -1.20 10.74
CA ASP A 20 -10.68 -1.97 11.38
C ASP A 20 -9.36 -1.20 11.49
N LYS A 21 -9.15 -0.64 12.68
CA LYS A 21 -7.94 0.11 13.02
C LYS A 21 -6.68 -0.76 13.03
N LYS A 22 -6.77 -2.09 13.17
CA LYS A 22 -5.59 -2.98 13.08
C LYS A 22 -5.10 -3.04 11.63
N THR A 23 -6.01 -3.21 10.68
CA THR A 23 -5.70 -3.16 9.25
C THR A 23 -5.13 -1.80 8.86
N LEU A 24 -5.74 -0.69 9.29
CA LEU A 24 -5.20 0.66 9.06
C LEU A 24 -3.77 0.82 9.58
N LYS A 25 -3.49 0.34 10.80
CA LYS A 25 -2.13 0.38 11.38
C LYS A 25 -1.13 -0.39 10.53
N LYS A 26 -1.52 -1.57 10.03
CA LYS A 26 -0.66 -2.40 9.18
C LYS A 26 -0.37 -1.70 7.84
N ILE A 27 -1.37 -1.09 7.21
CA ILE A 27 -1.19 -0.30 5.98
C ILE A 27 -0.19 0.84 6.23
N ASN A 28 -0.36 1.59 7.32
CA ASN A 28 0.55 2.69 7.66
C ASN A 28 1.97 2.23 7.96
N GLN A 29 2.15 1.07 8.59
CA GLN A 29 3.48 0.47 8.79
C GLN A 29 4.12 0.09 7.46
N LEU A 30 3.38 -0.53 6.54
CA LEU A 30 3.87 -0.90 5.21
C LEU A 30 4.26 0.35 4.40
N LEU A 31 3.42 1.38 4.38
CA LEU A 31 3.71 2.64 3.68
C LEU A 31 4.98 3.32 4.19
N LYS A 32 5.21 3.30 5.50
CA LYS A 32 6.42 3.85 6.12
C LYS A 32 7.66 3.02 5.78
N ASP A 33 7.54 1.70 5.78
CA ASP A 33 8.64 0.80 5.43
C ASP A 33 9.05 0.95 3.97
N ILE A 34 8.08 1.03 3.05
CA ILE A 34 8.32 1.27 1.62
C ILE A 34 9.04 2.60 1.39
N ASP A 35 8.71 3.66 2.15
CA ASP A 35 9.43 4.93 2.07
C ASP A 35 10.93 4.82 2.39
N CYS A 36 11.31 3.87 3.25
CA CYS A 36 12.70 3.68 3.69
C CYS A 36 13.44 2.59 2.91
N ASN A 37 12.77 1.46 2.64
CA ASN A 37 13.38 0.21 2.17
C ASN A 37 12.97 -0.17 0.74
N GLY A 38 12.04 0.56 0.13
CA GLY A 38 11.63 0.38 -1.27
C GLY A 38 10.99 -1.00 -1.52
N TYR A 39 11.61 -1.80 -2.39
CA TYR A 39 11.14 -3.15 -2.77
C TYR A 39 11.63 -4.27 -1.83
N THR A 40 12.18 -3.91 -0.68
CA THR A 40 12.60 -4.85 0.36
C THR A 40 11.94 -4.46 1.67
N GLY A 41 11.87 -5.38 2.63
CA GLY A 41 11.37 -5.10 3.98
C GLY A 41 10.15 -5.91 4.37
N ILE A 42 9.28 -5.32 5.20
CA ILE A 42 8.19 -6.03 5.84
C ILE A 42 7.01 -6.24 4.89
N GLY A 43 6.19 -7.25 5.16
CA GLY A 43 5.04 -7.58 4.30
C GLY A 43 5.38 -8.45 3.09
N LYS A 44 6.64 -8.87 2.94
CA LYS A 44 7.14 -9.70 1.84
C LYS A 44 6.81 -9.08 0.48
N PRO A 45 7.42 -7.94 0.12
CA PRO A 45 7.21 -7.31 -1.18
C PRO A 45 7.56 -8.30 -2.30
N GLU A 46 6.64 -8.50 -3.23
CA GLU A 46 6.82 -9.38 -4.39
C GLU A 46 6.48 -8.61 -5.67
N PRO A 47 7.27 -8.77 -6.75
CA PRO A 47 6.96 -8.14 -8.02
C PRO A 47 5.68 -8.74 -8.61
N LEU A 48 4.76 -7.87 -8.99
CA LEU A 48 3.56 -8.27 -9.71
C LEU A 48 3.94 -8.85 -11.09
N LYS A 49 3.11 -9.76 -11.62
CA LYS A 49 3.31 -10.44 -12.91
C LYS A 49 2.10 -10.24 -13.82
N TYR A 50 2.28 -10.45 -15.12
CA TYR A 50 1.24 -10.35 -16.17
C TYR A 50 0.66 -8.93 -16.31
N ASP A 51 -0.62 -8.79 -16.69
CA ASP A 51 -1.35 -7.52 -16.91
C ASP A 51 -1.45 -6.61 -15.67
N LEU A 52 -0.88 -7.02 -14.54
CA LEU A 52 -0.74 -6.19 -13.35
C LEU A 52 0.50 -5.28 -13.40
N ILE A 53 1.42 -5.55 -14.33
CA ILE A 53 2.47 -4.60 -14.70
C ILE A 53 1.85 -3.69 -15.75
N TYR A 54 1.49 -2.46 -15.38
CA TYR A 54 1.08 -1.45 -16.37
C TYR A 54 2.22 -1.29 -17.39
N THR A 55 2.06 -1.87 -18.58
CA THR A 55 2.88 -1.53 -19.75
C THR A 55 2.58 -0.09 -20.12
N LEU A 56 3.63 0.73 -20.19
CA LEU A 56 3.58 2.11 -20.68
C LEU A 56 3.02 2.20 -22.10
#